data_AF-A0AAU3IDD8-F1
#
_entry.id   AF-A0AAU3IDD8-F1
#
_cell.length_a   1.000
_cell.length_b   1.000
_cell.length_c   1.000
_cell.angle_alpha   90.00
_cell.angle_beta   90.00
_cell.angle_gamma   90.00
#
_symmetry.space_group_name_H-M   'P 1'
#
loop_
_entity.id
_entity.type
_entity.pdbx_description
1 polymer ?
#
loop_
_entity_poly.entity_id
_entity_poly.type
_entity_poly.pdbx_seq_one_letter_code
_entity_poly.pdbx_strand_id
1 'polypeptide(L)'
;MPRPDLTEQEYLREVERLANEVVAAAIGEEWLSYAPDPSDATPLQRAVNALARAMRHYHFVGDGCAEEDGRPSIKLAGVVLIRPDAMPADLGETYEDACSRLGVDPRPEGWALWNTWGEGSVRVTMIVSAMDTTEGLLLNWARGRTVYPVMPVSSQIALIHQGWSGPMIFSPFGRSKLGLGGRS
;
A
#
# COMPACT_ATOMS: atom_id res chain seq x y z
N MET A 1 -16.09 19.55 -22.14
CA MET A 1 -16.39 20.24 -20.87
C MET A 1 -15.07 20.61 -20.23
N PRO A 2 -14.87 21.85 -19.74
CA PRO A 2 -13.64 22.19 -19.04
C PRO A 2 -13.61 21.41 -17.73
N ARG A 3 -12.43 20.91 -17.35
CA ARG A 3 -12.18 20.21 -16.08
C ARG A 3 -12.60 21.16 -14.95
N PRO A 4 -13.35 20.72 -13.92
CA PRO A 4 -13.64 21.58 -12.78
C PRO A 4 -12.31 22.13 -12.22
N ASP A 5 -12.30 23.41 -11.83
CA ASP A 5 -11.12 24.02 -11.22
C ASP A 5 -10.81 23.26 -9.93
N LEU A 6 -9.78 22.41 -10.00
CA LEU A 6 -9.26 21.69 -8.86
C LEU A 6 -8.72 22.71 -7.86
N THR A 7 -8.99 22.50 -6.58
CA THR A 7 -8.23 23.20 -5.53
C THR A 7 -6.74 22.87 -5.69
N GLU A 8 -5.86 23.73 -5.19
CA GLU A 8 -4.40 23.52 -5.27
C GLU A 8 -4.00 22.15 -4.69
N GLN A 9 -4.64 21.74 -3.60
CA GLN A 9 -4.41 20.43 -3.00
C GLN A 9 -4.88 19.26 -3.90
N GLU A 10 -6.03 19.38 -4.55
CA GLU A 10 -6.50 18.37 -5.51
C GLU A 10 -5.64 18.33 -6.77
N TYR A 11 -5.11 19.47 -7.21
CA TYR A 11 -4.16 19.56 -8.31
C TYR A 11 -2.86 18.82 -7.99
N LEU A 12 -2.29 19.05 -6.80
CA LEU A 12 -1.07 18.36 -6.36
C LEU A 12 -1.29 16.84 -6.21
N ARG A 13 -2.45 16.41 -5.69
CA ARG A 13 -2.82 14.98 -5.64
C ARG A 13 -2.95 14.35 -7.02
N GLU A 14 -3.49 15.09 -7.99
CA GLU A 14 -3.60 14.62 -9.37
C GLU A 14 -2.22 14.50 -10.03
N VAL A 15 -1.30 15.43 -9.76
CA VAL A 15 0.09 15.35 -10.21
C VAL A 15 0.79 14.12 -9.62
N GLU A 16 0.61 13.87 -8.32
CA GLU A 16 1.17 12.69 -7.66
C GLU A 16 0.59 11.38 -8.22
N ARG A 17 -0.73 11.33 -8.48
CA ARG A 17 -1.38 10.19 -9.11
C ARG A 17 -0.79 9.91 -10.49
N LEU A 18 -0.67 10.93 -11.33
CA LEU A 18 -0.06 10.82 -12.66
C LEU A 18 1.41 10.40 -12.60
N ALA A 19 2.17 10.91 -11.62
CA ALA A 19 3.55 10.51 -11.42
C ALA A 19 3.67 9.01 -11.06
N ASN A 20 2.79 8.50 -10.19
CA ASN A 20 2.73 7.07 -9.88
C ASN A 20 2.38 6.22 -11.12
N GLU A 21 1.46 6.68 -11.96
CA GLU A 21 1.10 5.98 -13.21
C GLU A 21 2.28 5.90 -14.19
N VAL A 22 3.05 6.99 -14.33
CA VAL A 22 4.27 7.01 -15.15
C VAL A 22 5.28 5.99 -14.64
N VAL A 23 5.51 5.94 -13.31
CA VAL A 23 6.44 4.99 -12.70
C VAL A 23 5.94 3.55 -12.90
N ALA A 24 4.67 3.28 -12.64
CA ALA A 24 4.07 1.95 -12.78
C ALA A 24 4.15 1.44 -14.23
N ALA A 25 3.85 2.30 -15.21
CA ALA A 25 3.98 1.94 -16.62
C ALA A 25 5.45 1.61 -16.99
N ALA A 26 6.41 2.39 -16.48
CA ALA A 26 7.82 2.18 -16.76
C ALA A 26 8.41 0.92 -16.11
N ILE A 27 7.83 0.40 -15.02
CA ILE A 27 8.26 -0.88 -14.41
C ILE A 27 8.19 -2.02 -15.43
N GLY A 28 7.22 -2.01 -16.34
CA GLY A 28 7.05 -3.04 -17.37
C GLY A 28 8.05 -3.00 -18.52
N GLU A 29 8.89 -1.96 -18.60
CA GLU A 29 9.76 -1.71 -19.76
C GLU A 29 11.20 -2.23 -19.57
N GLU A 30 11.47 -2.95 -18.48
CA GLU A 30 12.76 -3.61 -18.15
C GLU A 30 14.00 -2.70 -18.00
N TRP A 31 13.91 -1.40 -18.33
CA TRP A 31 15.00 -0.43 -18.14
C TRP A 31 14.84 0.44 -16.89
N LEU A 32 13.65 0.45 -16.27
CA LEU A 32 13.43 1.23 -15.06
C LEU A 32 14.37 0.73 -13.96
N SER A 33 15.16 1.63 -13.40
CA SER A 33 16.14 1.29 -12.37
C SER A 33 16.15 2.32 -11.26
N TYR A 34 16.23 1.81 -10.04
CA TYR A 34 16.45 2.61 -8.84
C TYR A 34 17.94 2.83 -8.53
N ALA A 35 18.83 2.17 -9.27
CA ALA A 35 20.27 2.40 -9.20
C ALA A 35 20.65 3.68 -10.00
N PRO A 36 21.92 4.14 -9.94
CA PRO A 36 22.40 5.19 -10.84
C PRO A 36 22.12 4.82 -12.30
N ASP A 37 21.71 5.83 -13.08
CA ASP A 37 21.33 5.60 -14.48
C ASP A 37 22.54 5.14 -15.31
N PRO A 38 22.38 4.11 -16.15
CA PRO A 38 23.47 3.62 -16.98
C PRO A 38 23.90 4.69 -17.99
N SER A 39 25.14 4.60 -18.48
CA SER A 39 25.72 5.65 -19.34
C SER A 39 24.97 5.84 -20.65
N ASP A 40 24.29 4.81 -21.14
CA ASP A 40 23.50 4.77 -22.36
C ASP A 40 22.01 5.09 -22.15
N ALA A 41 21.56 5.34 -20.92
CA ALA A 41 20.18 5.73 -20.65
C ALA A 41 19.81 7.03 -21.38
N THR A 42 18.66 6.99 -22.07
CA THR A 42 18.11 8.17 -22.73
C THR A 42 17.67 9.22 -21.71
N PRO A 43 17.55 10.50 -22.11
CA PRO A 43 17.06 11.55 -21.21
C PRO A 43 15.70 11.25 -20.58
N LEU A 44 14.78 10.64 -21.33
CA LEU A 44 13.47 10.24 -20.81
C LEU A 44 13.61 9.16 -19.73
N GLN A 45 14.41 8.12 -19.98
CA GLN A 45 14.63 7.04 -19.01
C GLN A 45 15.25 7.59 -17.72
N ARG A 46 16.23 8.49 -17.81
CA ARG A 46 16.83 9.16 -16.64
C ARG A 46 15.79 9.97 -15.85
N ALA A 47 14.92 10.72 -16.54
CA ALA A 47 13.88 11.49 -15.89
C ALA A 47 12.86 10.59 -15.17
N VAL A 48 12.44 9.50 -15.81
CA VAL A 48 11.50 8.54 -15.22
C VAL A 48 12.14 7.76 -14.07
N ASN A 49 13.40 7.34 -14.18
CA ASN A 49 14.14 6.72 -13.09
C ASN A 49 14.30 7.70 -11.90
N ALA A 50 14.59 8.97 -12.17
CA ALA A 50 14.66 10.00 -11.13
C ALA A 50 13.31 10.22 -10.43
N LEU A 51 12.22 10.27 -11.20
CA LEU A 51 10.86 10.33 -10.66
C LEU A 51 10.55 9.09 -9.81
N ALA A 52 10.85 7.89 -10.30
CA ALA A 52 10.65 6.64 -9.58
C ALA A 52 11.43 6.59 -8.27
N ARG A 53 12.69 7.05 -8.26
CA ARG A 53 13.51 7.18 -7.04
C ARG A 53 12.88 8.19 -6.07
N ALA A 54 12.46 9.36 -6.55
CA ALA A 54 11.81 10.37 -5.73
C ALA A 54 10.51 9.85 -5.09
N MET A 55 9.68 9.14 -5.86
CA MET A 55 8.45 8.49 -5.37
C MET A 55 8.71 7.32 -4.41
N ARG A 56 9.90 6.71 -4.46
CA ARG A 56 10.31 5.60 -3.59
C ARG A 56 10.91 6.07 -2.25
N HIS A 57 11.32 7.33 -2.13
CA HIS A 57 11.96 7.81 -0.90
C HIS A 57 10.95 7.97 0.25
N TYR A 58 11.27 7.27 1.34
CA TYR A 58 10.56 7.20 2.61
C TYR A 58 9.94 8.52 3.08
N HIS A 59 8.63 8.51 3.27
CA HIS A 59 7.98 9.49 4.13
C HIS A 59 8.16 9.08 5.59
N PHE A 60 8.86 9.90 6.37
CA PHE A 60 9.02 9.70 7.81
C PHE A 60 8.42 10.89 8.57
N VAL A 61 8.06 10.66 9.84
CA VAL A 61 7.56 11.73 10.72
C VAL A 61 8.67 12.79 10.88
N GLY A 62 8.43 13.99 10.36
CA GLY A 62 9.36 15.14 10.39
C GLY A 62 9.85 15.64 9.03
N ASP A 63 9.44 15.03 7.91
CA ASP A 63 9.88 15.42 6.56
C ASP A 63 9.01 16.52 5.91
N GLY A 64 7.97 17.00 6.60
CA GLY A 64 7.01 17.99 6.09
C GLY A 64 6.00 17.46 5.06
N CYS A 65 6.12 16.21 4.62
CA CYS A 65 5.17 15.54 3.73
C CYS A 65 4.18 14.65 4.50
N ALA A 66 4.58 14.11 5.66
CA ALA A 66 3.73 13.26 6.49
C ALA A 66 2.97 14.00 7.62
N GLU A 67 3.32 15.25 7.94
CA GLU A 67 2.88 15.90 9.20
C GLU A 67 1.60 16.74 9.12
N GLU A 68 1.07 17.04 7.93
CA GLU A 68 -0.05 18.01 7.80
C GLU A 68 -1.39 17.43 7.31
N ASP A 69 -1.53 16.11 7.18
CA ASP A 69 -2.61 15.58 6.34
C ASP A 69 -3.97 15.38 7.01
N GLY A 70 -4.10 15.53 8.34
CA GLY A 70 -5.38 15.33 9.06
C GLY A 70 -6.04 13.96 8.80
N ARG A 71 -5.32 13.01 8.17
CA ARG A 71 -5.86 11.74 7.71
C ARG A 71 -6.09 10.84 8.92
N PRO A 72 -7.31 10.30 9.08
CA PRO A 72 -7.63 9.50 10.25
C PRO A 72 -6.80 8.21 10.26
N SER A 73 -6.36 7.80 11.45
CA SER A 73 -5.82 6.46 11.66
C SER A 73 -6.90 5.41 11.38
N ILE A 74 -6.54 4.31 10.73
CA ILE A 74 -7.47 3.22 10.44
C ILE A 74 -7.26 2.03 11.38
N LYS A 75 -8.32 1.63 12.08
CA LYS A 75 -8.29 0.46 12.96
C LYS A 75 -8.44 -0.82 12.14
N LEU A 76 -7.32 -1.49 11.91
CA LEU A 76 -7.32 -2.76 11.18
C LEU A 76 -7.84 -3.91 12.05
N ALA A 77 -8.54 -4.86 11.43
CA ALA A 77 -8.76 -6.18 11.99
C ALA A 77 -7.47 -7.01 11.92
N GLY A 78 -6.78 -6.93 10.79
CA GLY A 78 -5.52 -7.61 10.56
C GLY A 78 -4.97 -7.29 9.18
N VAL A 79 -3.81 -7.85 8.87
CA VAL A 79 -3.16 -7.67 7.56
C VAL A 79 -2.69 -8.99 6.98
N VAL A 80 -2.62 -9.03 5.66
CA VAL A 80 -1.92 -10.08 4.90
C VAL A 80 -0.90 -9.40 3.99
N LEU A 81 0.29 -9.97 3.89
CA LEU A 81 1.28 -9.59 2.88
C LEU A 81 1.38 -10.73 1.86
N ILE A 82 1.29 -10.40 0.58
CA ILE A 82 1.53 -11.34 -0.52
C ILE A 82 2.65 -10.82 -1.41
N ARG A 83 3.58 -11.70 -1.77
CA ARG A 83 4.75 -11.38 -2.60
C ARG A 83 5.09 -12.56 -3.51
N PRO A 84 5.74 -12.32 -4.66
CA PRO A 84 6.23 -13.39 -5.52
C PRO A 84 7.08 -14.44 -4.79
N ASP A 85 7.91 -13.99 -3.84
CA ASP A 85 8.90 -14.82 -3.12
C ASP A 85 8.47 -15.22 -1.70
N ALA A 86 7.37 -14.65 -1.19
CA ALA A 86 6.94 -14.83 0.19
C ALA A 86 5.41 -14.87 0.30
N MET A 87 4.82 -15.94 -0.21
CA MET A 87 3.39 -16.21 -0.06
C MET A 87 3.07 -16.85 1.32
N PRO A 88 1.99 -16.41 1.99
CA PRO A 88 1.48 -17.10 3.17
C PRO A 88 1.16 -18.58 2.87
N ALA A 89 1.79 -19.50 3.61
CA ALA A 89 1.65 -20.94 3.41
C ALA A 89 0.19 -21.41 3.43
N ASP A 90 -0.64 -20.79 4.28
CA ASP A 90 -2.05 -21.16 4.47
C ASP A 90 -2.95 -20.78 3.27
N LEU A 91 -2.48 -19.95 2.33
CA LEU A 91 -3.27 -19.59 1.14
C LEU A 91 -3.27 -20.70 0.07
N GLY A 92 -2.21 -21.51 0.01
CA GLY A 92 -2.13 -22.65 -0.93
C GLY A 92 -2.21 -22.28 -2.42
N GLU A 93 -1.98 -21.02 -2.78
CA GLU A 93 -2.03 -20.50 -4.16
C GLU A 93 -0.73 -19.75 -4.50
N THR A 94 -0.45 -19.58 -5.80
CA THR A 94 0.69 -18.77 -6.26
C THR A 94 0.41 -17.28 -6.11
N TYR A 95 1.45 -16.44 -6.19
CA TYR A 95 1.29 -15.00 -6.12
C TYR A 95 0.43 -14.47 -7.28
N GLU A 96 0.64 -14.99 -8.49
CA GLU A 96 -0.07 -14.62 -9.71
C GLU A 96 -1.55 -15.02 -9.63
N ASP A 97 -1.85 -16.20 -9.10
CA ASP A 97 -3.22 -16.66 -8.87
C ASP A 97 -3.92 -15.79 -7.82
N ALA A 98 -3.21 -15.46 -6.72
CA ALA A 98 -3.72 -14.57 -5.69
C ALA A 98 -4.04 -13.18 -6.26
N CYS A 99 -3.14 -12.59 -7.04
CA CYS A 99 -3.36 -11.32 -7.72
C CYS A 99 -4.55 -11.37 -8.68
N SER A 100 -4.65 -12.42 -9.49
CA SER A 100 -5.77 -12.63 -10.41
C SER A 100 -7.10 -12.75 -9.68
N ARG A 101 -7.16 -13.53 -8.60
CA ARG A 101 -8.34 -13.68 -7.74
C ARG A 101 -8.73 -12.37 -7.06
N LEU A 102 -7.73 -11.57 -6.69
CA LEU A 102 -7.91 -10.26 -6.07
C LEU A 102 -8.24 -9.16 -7.09
N GLY A 103 -8.14 -9.42 -8.39
CA GLY A 103 -8.41 -8.45 -9.45
C GLY A 103 -7.40 -7.32 -9.51
N VAL A 104 -6.13 -7.61 -9.19
CA VAL A 104 -5.03 -6.64 -9.23
C VAL A 104 -3.89 -7.18 -10.09
N ASP A 105 -3.17 -6.28 -10.75
CA ASP A 105 -1.98 -6.67 -11.51
C ASP A 105 -0.85 -7.09 -10.55
N PRO A 106 -0.10 -8.16 -10.87
CA PRO A 106 1.08 -8.56 -10.12
C PRO A 106 2.13 -7.45 -10.10
N ARG A 107 2.80 -7.28 -8.95
CA ARG A 107 3.86 -6.30 -8.75
C ARG A 107 5.09 -6.94 -8.11
N PRO A 108 6.32 -6.53 -8.47
CA PRO A 108 7.53 -7.06 -7.85
C PRO A 108 7.57 -6.88 -6.33
N GLU A 109 7.06 -5.76 -5.81
CA GLU A 109 7.06 -5.49 -4.37
C GLU A 109 5.99 -6.27 -3.59
N GLY A 110 4.99 -6.81 -4.30
CA GLY A 110 3.82 -7.44 -3.69
C GLY A 110 2.67 -6.48 -3.34
N TRP A 111 1.70 -7.02 -2.62
CA TRP A 111 0.52 -6.31 -2.14
C TRP A 111 0.30 -6.53 -0.63
N ALA A 112 -0.16 -5.47 0.04
CA ALA A 112 -0.65 -5.55 1.41
C ALA A 112 -2.18 -5.54 1.39
N LEU A 113 -2.79 -6.47 2.13
CA LEU A 113 -4.24 -6.55 2.27
C LEU A 113 -4.58 -6.10 3.68
N TRP A 114 -5.22 -4.93 3.79
CA TRP A 114 -5.65 -4.37 5.06
C TRP A 114 -7.11 -4.75 5.30
N ASN A 115 -7.32 -5.75 6.16
CA ASN A 115 -8.65 -6.16 6.61
C ASN A 115 -9.14 -5.17 7.67
N THR A 116 -10.29 -4.54 7.43
CA THR A 116 -10.85 -3.48 8.29
C THR A 116 -12.39 -3.51 8.26
N TRP A 117 -13.03 -2.55 8.91
CA TRP A 117 -14.47 -2.34 8.84
C TRP A 117 -14.76 -1.06 8.06
N GLY A 118 -15.64 -1.17 7.05
CA GLY A 118 -16.22 -0.05 6.35
C GLY A 118 -17.43 0.54 7.10
N GLU A 119 -18.19 1.36 6.38
CA GLU A 119 -19.42 1.95 6.90
C GLU A 119 -20.41 0.87 7.38
N GLY A 120 -21.15 1.16 8.46
CA GLY A 120 -22.07 0.17 9.06
C GLY A 120 -21.38 -1.05 9.67
N SER A 121 -20.07 -1.01 9.92
CA SER A 121 -19.26 -2.14 10.39
C SER A 121 -19.21 -3.32 9.43
N VAL A 122 -19.44 -3.09 8.14
CA VAL A 122 -19.26 -4.11 7.10
C VAL A 122 -17.78 -4.47 7.00
N ARG A 123 -17.46 -5.77 6.88
CA ARG A 123 -16.07 -6.22 6.73
C ARG A 123 -15.58 -5.87 5.33
N VAL A 124 -14.41 -5.24 5.24
CA VAL A 124 -13.80 -4.88 3.95
C VAL A 124 -12.31 -5.18 3.95
N THR A 125 -11.77 -5.47 2.78
CA THR A 125 -10.33 -5.61 2.54
C THR A 125 -9.89 -4.48 1.61
N MET A 126 -8.91 -3.69 2.02
CA MET A 126 -8.25 -2.73 1.13
C MET A 126 -6.97 -3.38 0.60
N ILE A 127 -6.83 -3.50 -0.72
CA ILE A 127 -5.59 -3.95 -1.36
C ILE A 127 -4.74 -2.71 -1.62
N VAL A 128 -3.58 -2.64 -0.96
CA VAL A 128 -2.75 -1.44 -0.94
C VAL A 128 -1.29 -1.71 -1.29
N SER A 129 -0.65 -0.75 -1.94
CA SER A 129 0.76 -0.79 -2.34
C SER A 129 1.73 -0.49 -1.19
N ALA A 130 1.22 -0.17 0.00
CA ALA A 130 1.98 0.29 1.17
C ALA A 130 2.69 -0.88 1.92
N MET A 131 3.60 -1.58 1.24
CA MET A 131 4.32 -2.74 1.77
C MET A 131 5.16 -2.38 3.00
N ASP A 132 6.06 -1.40 2.88
CA ASP A 132 6.97 -0.99 3.96
C ASP A 132 6.24 -0.51 5.21
N THR A 133 5.17 0.27 5.03
CA THR A 133 4.27 0.69 6.12
C THR A 133 3.69 -0.52 6.85
N THR A 134 3.26 -1.53 6.10
CA THR A 134 2.65 -2.74 6.65
C THR A 134 3.67 -3.61 7.37
N GLU A 135 4.90 -3.72 6.86
CA GLU A 135 5.98 -4.41 7.56
C GLU A 135 6.36 -3.72 8.87
N GLY A 136 6.51 -2.39 8.85
CA GLY A 136 6.76 -1.60 10.06
C GLY A 136 5.64 -1.76 11.08
N LEU A 137 4.39 -1.82 10.63
CA LEU A 137 3.23 -2.10 11.47
C LEU A 137 3.32 -3.48 12.13
N LEU A 138 3.62 -4.52 11.35
CA LEU A 138 3.78 -5.90 11.84
C LEU A 138 4.92 -6.01 12.86
N LEU A 139 6.06 -5.36 12.61
CA LEU A 139 7.18 -5.35 13.54
C LEU A 139 6.82 -4.69 14.89
N ASN A 140 6.02 -3.62 14.85
CA ASN A 140 5.54 -2.98 16.08
C ASN A 140 4.54 -3.87 16.83
N TRP A 141 3.61 -4.52 16.13
CA TRP A 141 2.67 -5.46 16.75
C TRP A 141 3.38 -6.66 17.38
N ALA A 142 4.40 -7.22 16.72
CA ALA A 142 5.22 -8.30 17.27
C ALA A 142 5.94 -7.89 18.57
N ARG A 143 6.24 -6.59 18.73
CA ARG A 143 6.81 -6.01 19.96
C ARG A 143 5.76 -5.60 21.00
N GLY A 144 4.49 -5.96 20.80
CA GLY A 144 3.37 -5.60 21.67
C GLY A 144 2.97 -4.13 21.61
N ARG A 145 3.45 -3.36 20.62
CA ARG A 145 3.09 -1.94 20.46
C ARG A 145 1.83 -1.81 19.65
N THR A 146 0.82 -1.17 20.24
CA THR A 146 -0.46 -0.92 19.58
C THR A 146 -0.38 0.35 18.73
N VAL A 147 0.06 0.19 17.48
CA VAL A 147 0.08 1.25 16.47
C VAL A 147 -0.85 0.90 15.32
N TYR A 148 -1.36 1.92 14.63
CA TYR A 148 -2.26 1.78 13.49
C TYR A 148 -1.75 2.64 12.34
N PRO A 149 -1.89 2.20 11.08
CA PRO A 149 -1.56 3.05 9.96
C PRO A 149 -2.58 4.18 9.82
N VAL A 150 -2.17 5.25 9.15
CA VAL A 150 -3.09 6.28 8.64
C VAL A 150 -3.87 5.73 7.44
N MET A 151 -5.03 6.32 7.13
CA MET A 151 -5.77 6.01 5.92
C MET A 151 -4.83 6.15 4.70
N PRO A 152 -4.69 5.08 3.88
CA PRO A 152 -3.84 5.14 2.70
C PRO A 152 -4.46 6.15 1.73
N VAL A 153 -3.60 6.85 0.99
CA VAL A 153 -4.08 7.74 -0.07
C VAL A 153 -4.69 6.91 -1.21
N SER A 154 -5.57 7.50 -2.02
CA SER A 154 -6.23 6.79 -3.12
C SER A 154 -5.24 6.16 -4.09
N SER A 155 -4.07 6.78 -4.34
CA SER A 155 -3.01 6.23 -5.19
C SER A 155 -2.35 4.97 -4.62
N GLN A 156 -2.47 4.75 -3.30
CA GLN A 156 -1.98 3.54 -2.66
C GLN A 156 -3.01 2.41 -2.67
N ILE A 157 -4.27 2.68 -2.98
CA ILE A 157 -5.35 1.69 -2.96
C ILE A 157 -5.58 1.20 -4.38
N ALA A 158 -5.26 -0.07 -4.65
CA ALA A 158 -5.56 -0.68 -5.94
C ALA A 158 -7.03 -1.10 -6.04
N LEU A 159 -7.57 -1.69 -4.97
CA LEU A 159 -8.96 -2.11 -4.93
C LEU A 159 -9.48 -2.22 -3.49
N ILE A 160 -10.81 -2.21 -3.33
CA ILE A 160 -11.49 -2.50 -2.07
C ILE A 160 -12.50 -3.63 -2.31
N HIS A 161 -12.35 -4.72 -1.55
CA HIS A 161 -13.26 -5.86 -1.57
C HIS A 161 -14.19 -5.89 -0.36
N GLN A 162 -15.37 -6.47 -0.57
CA GLN A 162 -16.27 -6.84 0.52
C GLN A 162 -15.82 -8.15 1.16
N GLY A 163 -15.88 -8.22 2.48
CA GLY A 163 -15.34 -9.32 3.26
C GLY A 163 -13.87 -9.15 3.65
N TRP A 164 -13.38 -10.05 4.49
CA TRP A 164 -11.96 -10.11 4.85
C TRP A 164 -11.26 -11.19 4.04
N SER A 165 -10.05 -10.90 3.61
CA SER A 165 -9.24 -11.80 2.81
C SER A 165 -8.28 -12.60 3.67
N GLY A 166 -8.28 -13.92 3.43
CA GLY A 166 -7.27 -14.88 3.86
C GLY A 166 -7.09 -15.04 5.39
N PRO A 167 -6.29 -16.04 5.80
CA PRO A 167 -5.71 -16.03 7.14
C PRO A 167 -4.84 -14.77 7.27
N MET A 168 -5.02 -14.05 8.37
CA MET A 168 -4.43 -12.72 8.58
C MET A 168 -3.68 -12.64 9.90
N ILE A 169 -2.67 -11.78 9.95
CA ILE A 169 -2.07 -11.39 11.21
C ILE A 169 -2.98 -10.35 11.85
N PHE A 170 -3.67 -10.75 12.92
CA PHE A 170 -4.59 -9.86 13.62
C PHE A 170 -3.88 -8.70 14.30
N SER A 171 -4.46 -7.51 14.20
CA SER A 171 -4.04 -6.37 15.00
C SER A 171 -4.45 -6.56 16.47
N PRO A 172 -3.84 -5.83 17.42
CA PRO A 172 -4.30 -5.82 18.81
C PRO A 172 -5.79 -5.45 18.94
N PHE A 173 -6.26 -4.47 18.16
CA PHE A 173 -7.68 -4.10 18.12
C PHE A 173 -8.55 -5.20 17.54
N GLY A 174 -8.12 -5.83 16.45
CA GLY A 174 -8.84 -6.94 15.81
C GLY A 174 -9.04 -8.10 16.77
N ARG A 175 -7.99 -8.47 17.50
CA ARG A 175 -8.07 -9.50 18.55
C ARG A 175 -9.07 -9.13 19.65
N SER A 176 -9.00 -7.89 20.16
CA SER A 176 -9.92 -7.42 21.19
C SER A 176 -11.37 -7.41 20.70
N LYS A 177 -11.63 -6.83 19.52
CA LYS A 177 -12.98 -6.68 18.96
C LYS A 177 -13.63 -8.00 18.58
N LEU A 178 -12.82 -9.02 18.26
CA LEU A 178 -13.29 -10.38 17.96
C LEU A 178 -13.31 -11.31 19.17
N GLY A 179 -12.93 -10.84 20.37
CA GLY A 179 -12.87 -11.68 21.57
C GLY A 179 -11.77 -12.77 21.52
N LEU A 180 -10.75 -12.59 20.68
CA LEU A 180 -9.60 -13.48 20.51
C LEU A 180 -8.43 -13.13 21.46
N GLY A 181 -8.65 -12.18 22.37
CA GLY A 181 -7.78 -11.94 23.51
C GLY A 181 -8.13 -12.92 24.62
N GLY A 182 -7.19 -13.80 24.98
CA GLY A 182 -7.37 -14.66 26.15
C GLY A 182 -7.67 -13.80 27.38
N ARG A 183 -8.68 -14.22 28.16
CA ARG A 183 -8.86 -13.73 29.53
C ARG A 183 -7.60 -14.14 30.30
N SER A 184 -6.72 -13.18 30.57
CA SER A 184 -5.77 -13.28 31.68
C SER A 184 -6.51 -13.05 32.99
#